data_AF-A0A8J8IQ67-F1
#
_entry.id   AF-A0A8J8IQ67-F1
#
_cell.length_a   1.000
_cell.length_b   1.000
_cell.length_c   1.000
_cell.angle_alpha   90.00
_cell.angle_beta   90.00
_cell.angle_gamma   90.00
#
_symmetry.space_group_name_H-M   'P 1'
#
loop_
_entity.id
_entity.type
_entity.pdbx_description
1 polymer ?
#
loop_
_entity_poly.entity_id
_entity_poly.type
_entity_poly.pdbx_seq_one_letter_code
_entity_poly.pdbx_strand_id
1 'polypeptide(L)'
;MIIEGIGLDSSAKVAFQSHAHTDHFVSGNIIFSTKATKFLSHLKKGGFYKVVPFRKKFYIGDYKAKLYPAGHMLGSAQIYIEFDEFSLLYTGDVKWFKLRTAEKSRFRKADVLVIEATFGVPMYNFPSPKEAEKKLIAFVESTLDRGKTPTLYANQIGKAQEILKILDVHGYTVKTSRNIIKVAKIYEKFGIKFGNIDNNGEVVLRGFRTPKPRNSLSPHELYVSGFGNLKLSNHADFWELMRIIEKVKPEKIYAVYGYAKEFAKILNGFGYNAAVIEKDYCLYCHKNI
;
A
#
# COMPACT_ATOMS: atom_id res chain seq x y z
N MET A 1 8.13 -9.95 8.99
CA MET A 1 8.22 -11.19 9.80
C MET A 1 9.18 -12.15 9.12
N ILE A 2 9.74 -13.11 9.84
CA ILE A 2 10.51 -14.21 9.26
C ILE A 2 9.73 -15.52 9.48
N ILE A 3 9.64 -16.36 8.46
CA ILE A 3 9.05 -17.69 8.54
C ILE A 3 9.93 -18.69 7.78
N GLU A 4 10.36 -19.76 8.45
CA GLU A 4 11.24 -20.77 7.82
C GLU A 4 12.47 -20.15 7.12
N GLY A 5 13.09 -19.14 7.76
CA GLY A 5 14.23 -18.40 7.20
C GLY A 5 13.90 -17.42 6.05
N ILE A 6 12.64 -17.32 5.64
CA ILE A 6 12.16 -16.39 4.61
C ILE A 6 11.67 -15.10 5.27
N GLY A 7 12.26 -13.97 4.88
CA GLY A 7 11.81 -12.65 5.32
C GLY A 7 10.62 -12.15 4.50
N LEU A 8 9.47 -11.91 5.12
CA LEU A 8 8.31 -11.25 4.51
C LEU A 8 8.27 -9.80 5.00
N ASP A 9 8.69 -8.86 4.15
CA ASP A 9 8.98 -7.46 4.50
C ASP A 9 9.90 -7.31 5.74
N SER A 10 10.74 -8.33 5.96
CA SER A 10 11.83 -8.36 6.95
C SER A 10 13.11 -8.80 6.25
N SER A 11 14.25 -8.32 6.73
CA SER A 11 15.55 -8.66 6.13
C SER A 11 15.96 -10.09 6.50
N ALA A 12 16.37 -10.88 5.51
CA ALA A 12 16.81 -12.26 5.64
C ALA A 12 17.66 -12.64 4.42
N LYS A 13 18.34 -13.81 4.43
CA LYS A 13 19.11 -14.28 3.25
C LYS A 13 18.23 -14.32 2.00
N VAL A 14 17.01 -14.82 2.15
CA VAL A 14 15.95 -14.83 1.13
C VAL A 14 14.79 -14.00 1.64
N ALA A 15 14.42 -12.94 0.93
CA ALA A 15 13.35 -12.05 1.34
C ALA A 15 12.34 -11.83 0.22
N PHE A 16 11.09 -11.55 0.60
CA PHE A 16 10.04 -11.02 -0.24
C PHE A 16 9.77 -9.58 0.18
N GLN A 17 9.69 -8.68 -0.80
CA GLN A 17 9.28 -7.29 -0.60
C GLN A 17 7.94 -7.03 -1.28
N SER A 18 6.91 -6.76 -0.48
CA SER A 18 5.53 -6.60 -0.96
C SER A 18 5.37 -5.38 -1.85
N HIS A 19 5.97 -4.25 -1.49
CA HIS A 19 5.86 -2.99 -2.21
C HIS A 19 7.04 -2.03 -1.92
N ALA A 20 6.96 -0.81 -2.45
CA ALA A 20 8.09 0.13 -2.49
C ALA A 20 7.96 1.31 -1.50
N HIS A 21 7.32 1.12 -0.34
CA HIS A 21 7.44 2.05 0.78
C HIS A 21 8.64 1.70 1.64
N THR A 22 9.25 2.72 2.24
CA THR A 22 10.54 2.61 2.93
C THR A 22 10.50 1.75 4.17
N ASP A 23 9.36 1.66 4.83
CA ASP A 23 9.11 0.85 6.02
C ASP A 23 8.97 -0.65 5.72
N HIS A 24 8.85 -1.01 4.44
CA HIS A 24 8.88 -2.38 3.94
C HIS A 24 10.19 -2.74 3.23
N PHE A 25 11.17 -1.82 3.16
CA PHE A 25 12.43 -2.13 2.51
C PHE A 25 13.22 -3.19 3.26
N VAL A 26 13.65 -4.21 2.54
CA VAL A 26 14.41 -5.34 3.07
C VAL A 26 15.83 -5.38 2.52
N SER A 27 16.70 -6.10 3.19
CA SER A 27 18.03 -6.50 2.72
C SER A 27 18.11 -8.02 2.69
N GLY A 28 18.84 -8.56 1.73
CA GLY A 28 19.04 -10.00 1.57
C GLY A 28 19.92 -10.32 0.36
N ASN A 29 20.37 -11.57 0.25
CA ASN A 29 21.12 -12.04 -0.92
C ASN A 29 20.23 -12.03 -2.16
N ILE A 30 18.95 -12.34 -1.98
CA ILE A 30 17.92 -12.30 -3.01
C ILE A 30 16.62 -11.72 -2.46
N ILE A 31 16.07 -10.75 -3.19
CA ILE A 31 14.79 -10.12 -2.86
C ILE A 31 13.77 -10.43 -3.96
N PHE A 32 12.74 -11.18 -3.64
CA PHE A 32 11.62 -11.44 -4.52
C PHE A 32 10.65 -10.26 -4.50
N SER A 33 10.27 -9.77 -5.67
CA SER A 33 9.27 -8.70 -5.79
C SER A 33 8.64 -8.66 -7.18
N THR A 34 7.64 -7.80 -7.37
CA THR A 34 7.13 -7.49 -8.71
C THR A 34 8.09 -6.57 -9.46
N LYS A 35 7.94 -6.51 -10.80
CA LYS A 35 8.76 -5.63 -11.64
C LYS A 35 8.62 -4.16 -11.23
N ALA A 36 7.40 -3.71 -10.93
CA ALA A 36 7.18 -2.32 -10.54
C ALA A 36 7.74 -2.01 -9.15
N THR A 37 7.60 -2.91 -8.18
CA THR A 37 8.24 -2.76 -6.86
C THR A 37 9.75 -2.59 -7.00
N LYS A 38 10.43 -3.43 -7.80
CA LYS A 38 11.88 -3.27 -8.08
C LYS A 38 12.22 -1.86 -8.59
N PHE A 39 11.53 -1.39 -9.64
CA PHE A 39 11.83 -0.09 -10.25
C PHE A 39 11.61 1.06 -9.26
N LEU A 40 10.52 1.02 -8.49
CA LEU A 40 10.20 2.04 -7.50
C LEU A 40 11.18 2.03 -6.33
N SER A 41 11.55 0.85 -5.83
CA SER A 41 12.52 0.71 -4.74
C SER A 41 13.91 1.23 -5.12
N HIS A 42 14.36 1.00 -6.36
CA HIS A 42 15.64 1.51 -6.87
C HIS A 42 15.75 3.04 -6.91
N LEU A 43 14.66 3.80 -6.75
CA LEU A 43 14.74 5.25 -6.52
C LEU A 43 15.36 5.64 -5.18
N LYS A 44 15.41 4.70 -4.23
CA LYS A 44 15.79 4.94 -2.84
C LYS A 44 16.80 3.94 -2.30
N LYS A 45 16.63 2.66 -2.62
CA LYS A 45 17.48 1.57 -2.14
C LYS A 45 17.74 0.56 -3.26
N GLY A 46 19.01 0.28 -3.51
CA GLY A 46 19.44 -0.79 -4.41
C GLY A 46 19.17 -2.19 -3.83
N GLY A 47 19.51 -3.22 -4.57
CA GLY A 47 19.38 -4.61 -4.13
C GLY A 47 19.26 -5.57 -5.29
N PHE A 48 19.55 -6.85 -5.03
CA PHE A 48 19.40 -7.91 -6.01
C PHE A 48 17.96 -8.44 -6.02
N TYR A 49 17.15 -7.87 -6.91
CA TYR A 49 15.74 -8.24 -7.04
C TYR A 49 15.51 -9.32 -8.09
N LYS A 50 14.98 -10.47 -7.66
CA LYS A 50 14.39 -11.48 -8.53
C LYS A 50 12.91 -11.15 -8.78
N VAL A 51 12.62 -10.75 -10.01
CA VAL A 51 11.28 -10.31 -10.41
C VAL A 51 10.38 -11.51 -10.66
N VAL A 52 9.18 -11.47 -10.08
CA VAL A 52 8.15 -12.49 -10.26
C VAL A 52 6.85 -11.83 -10.77
N PRO A 53 6.27 -12.30 -11.89
CA PRO A 53 4.95 -11.85 -12.34
C PRO A 53 3.83 -12.38 -11.44
N PHE A 54 2.74 -11.64 -11.34
CA PHE A 54 1.54 -12.11 -10.62
C PHE A 54 1.05 -13.46 -11.13
N ARG A 55 0.60 -14.31 -10.20
CA ARG A 55 0.02 -15.64 -10.42
C ARG A 55 0.95 -16.68 -11.05
N LYS A 56 2.22 -16.34 -11.31
CA LYS A 56 3.23 -17.31 -11.73
C LYS A 56 3.78 -18.05 -10.50
N LYS A 57 3.94 -19.37 -10.65
CA LYS A 57 4.56 -20.23 -9.64
C LYS A 57 6.07 -19.96 -9.62
N PHE A 58 6.66 -19.92 -8.43
CA PHE A 58 8.10 -19.84 -8.22
C PHE A 58 8.44 -20.50 -6.88
N TYR A 59 9.73 -20.66 -6.61
CA TYR A 59 10.23 -21.11 -5.32
C TYR A 59 10.87 -19.96 -4.56
N ILE A 60 10.58 -19.88 -3.26
CA ILE A 60 11.22 -18.98 -2.29
C ILE A 60 11.71 -19.84 -1.13
N GLY A 61 13.04 -19.90 -0.94
CA GLY A 61 13.63 -21.01 -0.19
C GLY A 61 13.23 -22.34 -0.83
N ASP A 62 12.77 -23.29 -0.01
CA ASP A 62 12.32 -24.62 -0.45
C ASP A 62 10.82 -24.67 -0.79
N TYR A 63 10.09 -23.57 -0.60
CA TYR A 63 8.63 -23.55 -0.66
C TYR A 63 8.10 -22.98 -1.98
N LYS A 64 7.00 -23.57 -2.46
CA LYS A 64 6.27 -23.07 -3.64
C LYS A 64 5.50 -21.82 -3.26
N ALA A 65 5.59 -20.79 -4.10
CA ALA A 65 4.92 -19.53 -3.89
C ALA A 65 4.28 -18.95 -5.16
N LYS A 66 3.32 -18.04 -4.95
CA LYS A 66 2.70 -17.20 -5.99
C LYS A 66 2.45 -15.79 -5.45
N LEU A 67 2.63 -14.79 -6.31
CA LEU A 67 2.26 -13.41 -6.00
C LEU A 67 0.84 -13.09 -6.46
N TYR A 68 0.08 -12.35 -5.65
CA TYR A 68 -1.23 -11.79 -6.01
C TYR A 68 -1.22 -10.26 -5.82
N PRO A 69 -1.96 -9.49 -6.63
CA PRO A 69 -2.03 -8.04 -6.44
C PRO A 69 -2.64 -7.69 -5.07
N ALA A 70 -2.03 -6.76 -4.34
CA ALA A 70 -2.53 -6.26 -3.06
C ALA A 70 -3.38 -4.99 -3.22
N GLY A 71 -3.23 -4.26 -4.33
CA GLY A 71 -4.06 -3.10 -4.68
C GLY A 71 -3.77 -1.80 -3.93
N HIS A 72 -2.77 -1.81 -3.05
CA HIS A 72 -2.31 -0.65 -2.30
C HIS A 72 -1.60 0.41 -3.17
N MET A 73 -0.68 -0.01 -4.03
CA MET A 73 0.02 0.87 -4.99
C MET A 73 0.47 0.05 -6.20
N LEU A 74 1.02 0.70 -7.23
CA LEU A 74 1.51 0.00 -8.42
C LEU A 74 2.49 -1.12 -8.05
N GLY A 75 2.17 -2.34 -8.46
CA GLY A 75 2.98 -3.53 -8.24
C GLY A 75 2.95 -4.08 -6.81
N SER A 76 2.17 -3.51 -5.89
CA SER A 76 2.08 -4.04 -4.54
C SER A 76 1.50 -5.46 -4.55
N ALA A 77 2.13 -6.35 -3.79
CA ALA A 77 1.89 -7.78 -3.90
C ALA A 77 1.69 -8.44 -2.54
N GLN A 78 0.71 -9.33 -2.50
CA GLN A 78 0.55 -10.37 -1.51
C GLN A 78 1.38 -11.58 -1.96
N ILE A 79 1.93 -12.34 -1.02
CA ILE A 79 2.59 -13.61 -1.29
C ILE A 79 1.81 -14.76 -0.66
N TYR A 80 1.51 -15.77 -1.48
CA TYR A 80 0.93 -17.03 -1.04
C TYR A 80 2.01 -18.10 -1.08
N ILE A 81 2.22 -18.81 0.03
CA ILE A 81 3.24 -19.84 0.20
C ILE A 81 2.56 -21.16 0.58
N GLU A 82 2.96 -22.25 -0.06
CA GLU A 82 2.52 -23.61 0.23
C GLU A 82 3.64 -24.28 1.06
N PHE A 83 3.40 -24.46 2.36
CA PHE A 83 4.20 -25.32 3.25
C PHE A 83 3.63 -26.75 3.23
N ASP A 84 4.31 -27.69 3.87
CA ASP A 84 3.90 -29.10 3.86
C ASP A 84 2.54 -29.33 4.55
N GLU A 85 2.29 -28.66 5.67
CA GLU A 85 1.08 -28.85 6.48
C GLU A 85 0.02 -27.75 6.30
N PHE A 86 0.41 -26.56 5.80
CA PHE A 86 -0.49 -25.42 5.71
C PHE A 86 -0.10 -24.47 4.58
N SER A 87 -1.03 -23.59 4.23
CA SER A 87 -0.81 -22.49 3.31
C SER A 87 -0.91 -21.14 4.00
N LEU A 88 -0.02 -20.23 3.63
CA LEU A 88 0.05 -18.88 4.20
C LEU A 88 -0.20 -17.83 3.12
N LEU A 89 -1.04 -16.84 3.43
CA LEU A 89 -1.15 -15.61 2.66
C LEU A 89 -0.66 -14.43 3.52
N TYR A 90 0.42 -13.78 3.09
CA TYR A 90 0.88 -12.51 3.65
C TYR A 90 0.44 -11.37 2.73
N THR A 91 -0.32 -10.41 3.26
CA THR A 91 -0.93 -9.36 2.44
C THR A 91 0.03 -8.24 2.06
N GLY A 92 1.05 -7.97 2.90
CA GLY A 92 1.67 -6.65 2.94
C GLY A 92 0.61 -5.56 3.18
N ASP A 93 0.84 -4.36 2.67
CA ASP A 93 -0.19 -3.34 2.62
C ASP A 93 -1.20 -3.62 1.51
N VAL A 94 -2.49 -3.49 1.83
CA VAL A 94 -3.58 -4.03 1.02
C VAL A 94 -4.76 -3.07 0.92
N LYS A 95 -5.44 -3.08 -0.22
CA LYS A 95 -6.70 -2.35 -0.46
C LYS A 95 -7.73 -3.28 -1.06
N TRP A 96 -8.98 -3.21 -0.61
CA TRP A 96 -10.06 -4.00 -1.20
C TRP A 96 -10.58 -3.34 -2.48
N PHE A 97 -10.88 -2.04 -2.44
CA PHE A 97 -11.37 -1.33 -3.61
C PHE A 97 -10.28 -1.12 -4.68
N LYS A 98 -10.68 -1.13 -5.95
CA LYS A 98 -9.80 -0.82 -7.08
C LYS A 98 -9.51 0.69 -7.10
N LEU A 99 -8.22 1.04 -6.97
CA LEU A 99 -7.70 2.38 -7.23
C LEU A 99 -7.40 2.59 -8.71
N ARG A 100 -7.31 3.82 -9.19
CA ARG A 100 -6.99 4.15 -10.60
C ARG A 100 -5.57 3.70 -10.95
N THR A 101 -4.65 3.76 -10.00
CA THR A 101 -3.20 3.59 -10.23
C THR A 101 -2.57 2.31 -9.67
N ALA A 102 -3.37 1.40 -9.10
CA ALA A 102 -2.90 0.12 -8.57
C ALA A 102 -3.70 -1.06 -9.12
N GLU A 103 -3.11 -2.24 -9.28
CA GLU A 103 -3.80 -3.45 -9.75
C GLU A 103 -5.00 -3.82 -8.85
N LYS A 104 -6.10 -4.38 -9.40
CA LYS A 104 -7.23 -4.81 -8.55
C LYS A 104 -6.78 -5.98 -7.67
N SER A 105 -6.93 -5.83 -6.36
CA SER A 105 -6.57 -6.88 -5.40
C SER A 105 -7.29 -8.20 -5.67
N ARG A 106 -6.63 -9.30 -5.33
CA ARG A 106 -7.13 -10.67 -5.50
C ARG A 106 -6.75 -11.48 -4.28
N PHE A 107 -7.74 -12.08 -3.63
CA PHE A 107 -7.58 -12.86 -2.42
C PHE A 107 -7.81 -14.34 -2.71
N ARG A 108 -6.88 -15.20 -2.28
CA ARG A 108 -6.98 -16.66 -2.34
C ARG A 108 -7.27 -17.18 -0.93
N LYS A 109 -7.94 -18.32 -0.82
CA LYS A 109 -8.02 -19.04 0.45
C LYS A 109 -6.63 -19.46 0.93
N ALA A 110 -6.41 -19.39 2.24
CA ALA A 110 -5.20 -19.85 2.91
C ALA A 110 -5.55 -20.22 4.35
N ASP A 111 -4.82 -21.18 4.92
CA ASP A 111 -5.06 -21.67 6.28
C ASP A 111 -4.58 -20.64 7.31
N VAL A 112 -3.46 -19.97 7.01
CA VAL A 112 -2.91 -18.85 7.79
C VAL A 112 -2.98 -17.56 6.98
N LEU A 113 -3.57 -16.51 7.57
CA LEU A 113 -3.57 -15.15 7.03
C LEU A 113 -2.73 -14.24 7.90
N VAL A 114 -1.72 -13.61 7.31
CA VAL A 114 -1.00 -12.49 7.92
C VAL A 114 -1.44 -11.21 7.22
N ILE A 115 -2.11 -10.33 7.97
CA ILE A 115 -2.80 -9.16 7.42
C ILE A 115 -2.41 -7.87 8.15
N GLU A 116 -2.24 -6.78 7.38
CA GLU A 116 -2.03 -5.45 7.97
C GLU A 116 -3.24 -4.97 8.80
N ALA A 117 -2.98 -4.14 9.81
CA ALA A 117 -4.00 -3.55 10.67
C ALA A 117 -3.80 -2.03 10.83
N THR A 118 -3.29 -1.35 9.79
CA THR A 118 -3.12 0.12 9.78
C THR A 118 -4.38 0.85 10.20
N PHE A 119 -5.54 0.33 9.79
CA PHE A 119 -6.87 0.83 10.14
C PHE A 119 -7.75 -0.26 10.78
N GLY A 120 -7.15 -1.13 11.60
CA GLY A 120 -7.79 -2.30 12.22
C GLY A 120 -8.78 -2.01 13.36
N VAL A 121 -9.32 -0.79 13.48
CA VAL A 121 -10.36 -0.47 14.47
C VAL A 121 -11.59 0.19 13.82
N PRO A 122 -12.83 -0.06 14.31
CA PRO A 122 -14.08 0.33 13.63
C PRO A 122 -14.25 1.82 13.35
N MET A 123 -13.59 2.69 14.13
CA MET A 123 -13.59 4.13 13.91
C MET A 123 -13.02 4.52 12.54
N TYR A 124 -12.12 3.70 11.97
CA TYR A 124 -11.65 3.88 10.60
C TYR A 124 -12.59 3.19 9.62
N ASN A 125 -13.64 3.93 9.26
CA ASN A 125 -14.58 3.61 8.21
C ASN A 125 -14.47 4.68 7.12
N PHE A 126 -13.93 4.31 5.96
CA PHE A 126 -13.62 5.28 4.91
C PHE A 126 -14.72 5.34 3.85
N PRO A 127 -14.94 6.52 3.24
CA PRO A 127 -15.77 6.60 2.04
C PRO A 127 -15.17 5.71 0.94
N SER A 128 -16.02 5.25 0.02
CA SER A 128 -15.55 4.57 -1.18
C SER A 128 -14.60 5.48 -1.98
N PRO A 129 -13.69 4.92 -2.82
CA PRO A 129 -12.79 5.76 -3.63
C PRO A 129 -13.53 6.79 -4.49
N LYS A 130 -14.73 6.46 -4.99
CA LYS A 130 -15.58 7.37 -5.78
C LYS A 130 -16.10 8.54 -4.95
N GLU A 131 -16.49 8.31 -3.70
CA GLU A 131 -16.93 9.37 -2.79
C GLU A 131 -15.77 10.24 -2.31
N ALA A 132 -14.62 9.64 -2.02
CA ALA A 132 -13.40 10.37 -1.69
C ALA A 132 -12.95 11.26 -2.86
N GLU A 133 -13.05 10.74 -4.09
CA GLU A 133 -12.80 11.49 -5.33
C GLU A 133 -13.75 12.68 -5.47
N LYS A 134 -15.06 12.50 -5.28
CA LYS A 134 -16.03 13.61 -5.30
C LYS A 134 -15.66 14.71 -4.31
N LYS A 135 -15.28 14.36 -3.07
CA LYS A 135 -14.86 15.33 -2.05
C LYS A 135 -13.58 16.06 -2.45
N LEU A 136 -12.65 15.37 -3.12
CA LEU A 136 -11.40 15.95 -3.58
C LEU A 136 -11.67 17.00 -4.67
N ILE A 137 -12.50 16.64 -5.66
CA ILE A 137 -12.86 17.54 -6.76
C ILE A 137 -13.65 18.75 -6.25
N ALA A 138 -14.64 18.55 -5.38
CA ALA A 138 -15.39 19.65 -4.78
C ALA A 138 -14.50 20.64 -4.00
N PHE A 139 -13.46 20.14 -3.32
CA PHE A 139 -12.47 21.00 -2.67
C PHE A 139 -11.63 21.80 -3.68
N VAL A 140 -11.21 21.17 -4.78
CA VAL A 140 -10.45 21.82 -5.86
C VAL A 140 -11.30 22.92 -6.50
N GLU A 141 -12.51 22.60 -6.94
CA GLU A 141 -13.46 23.54 -7.57
C GLU A 141 -13.74 24.73 -6.66
N SER A 142 -14.20 24.48 -5.43
CA SER A 142 -14.54 25.55 -4.48
C SER A 142 -13.36 26.44 -4.08
N THR A 143 -12.12 25.96 -4.26
CA THR A 143 -10.92 26.76 -4.01
C THR A 143 -10.56 27.61 -5.23
N LEU A 144 -10.67 27.04 -6.44
CA LEU A 144 -10.47 27.77 -7.70
C LEU A 144 -11.52 28.87 -7.89
N ASP A 145 -12.79 28.61 -7.57
CA ASP A 145 -13.89 29.58 -7.64
C ASP A 145 -13.65 30.82 -6.77
N ARG A 146 -12.85 30.67 -5.70
CA ARG A 146 -12.44 31.79 -4.81
C ARG A 146 -11.20 32.53 -5.32
N GLY A 147 -10.70 32.20 -6.51
CA GLY A 147 -9.46 32.73 -7.06
C GLY A 147 -8.22 32.30 -6.28
N LYS A 148 -8.25 31.13 -5.63
CA LYS A 148 -7.15 30.60 -4.81
C LYS A 148 -6.60 29.32 -5.42
N THR A 149 -5.37 28.96 -5.04
CA THR A 149 -4.70 27.74 -5.52
C THR A 149 -4.95 26.56 -4.57
N PRO A 150 -5.61 25.48 -5.00
CA PRO A 150 -5.75 24.26 -4.22
C PRO A 150 -4.38 23.64 -3.95
N THR A 151 -4.04 23.43 -2.67
CA THR A 151 -2.78 22.80 -2.28
C THR A 151 -3.04 21.48 -1.57
N LEU A 152 -2.61 20.38 -2.17
CA LEU A 152 -2.81 19.02 -1.69
C LEU A 152 -1.50 18.46 -1.11
N TYR A 153 -1.58 17.76 0.01
CA TYR A 153 -0.46 17.06 0.63
C TYR A 153 -0.73 15.55 0.68
N ALA A 154 0.21 14.74 0.20
CA ALA A 154 0.11 13.29 0.14
C ALA A 154 1.46 12.56 0.30
N ASN A 155 1.44 11.22 0.43
CA ASN A 155 2.64 10.40 0.27
C ASN A 155 3.16 10.53 -1.18
N GLN A 156 4.47 10.71 -1.35
CA GLN A 156 5.08 10.93 -2.68
C GLN A 156 5.01 9.71 -3.61
N ILE A 157 4.79 8.51 -3.06
CA ILE A 157 4.67 7.24 -3.79
C ILE A 157 3.30 6.61 -3.48
N GLY A 158 2.60 6.16 -4.52
CA GLY A 158 1.26 5.56 -4.44
C GLY A 158 0.17 6.63 -4.43
N LYS A 159 0.03 7.33 -3.30
CA LYS A 159 -1.10 8.25 -3.10
C LYS A 159 -1.05 9.51 -3.96
N ALA A 160 0.14 10.12 -4.11
CA ALA A 160 0.31 11.26 -5.02
C ALA A 160 -0.05 10.88 -6.47
N GLN A 161 0.30 9.66 -6.91
CA GLN A 161 -0.04 9.19 -8.26
C GLN A 161 -1.55 8.95 -8.40
N GLU A 162 -2.21 8.41 -7.38
CA GLU A 162 -3.68 8.29 -7.38
C GLU A 162 -4.36 9.65 -7.53
N ILE A 163 -3.92 10.66 -6.76
CA ILE A 163 -4.42 12.04 -6.86
C ILE A 163 -4.16 12.62 -8.24
N LEU A 164 -2.94 12.49 -8.77
CA LEU A 164 -2.61 12.96 -10.12
C LEU A 164 -3.56 12.34 -11.14
N LYS A 165 -3.84 11.03 -11.04
CA LYS A 165 -4.71 10.37 -12.00
C LYS A 165 -6.18 10.75 -11.86
N ILE A 166 -6.65 11.01 -10.64
CA ILE A 166 -7.98 11.58 -10.41
C ILE A 166 -8.07 12.94 -11.09
N LEU A 167 -7.14 13.86 -10.80
CA LEU A 167 -7.14 15.22 -11.36
C LEU A 167 -7.03 15.22 -12.89
N ASP A 168 -6.22 14.32 -13.46
CA ASP A 168 -6.07 14.11 -14.91
C ASP A 168 -7.40 13.73 -15.58
N VAL A 169 -8.17 12.85 -14.95
CA VAL A 169 -9.49 12.43 -15.46
C VAL A 169 -10.52 13.56 -15.41
N HIS A 170 -10.36 14.51 -14.48
CA HIS A 170 -11.22 15.68 -14.34
C HIS A 170 -10.68 16.92 -15.08
N GLY A 171 -9.59 16.80 -15.84
CA GLY A 171 -9.07 17.88 -16.66
C GLY A 171 -8.22 18.94 -15.93
N TYR A 172 -7.85 18.71 -14.67
CA TYR A 172 -7.06 19.66 -13.90
C TYR A 172 -5.56 19.48 -14.10
N THR A 173 -4.87 20.59 -14.37
CA THR A 173 -3.40 20.62 -14.43
C THR A 173 -2.78 20.70 -13.04
N VAL A 174 -1.64 20.04 -12.83
CA VAL A 174 -1.01 19.86 -11.52
C VAL A 174 0.46 20.23 -11.52
N LYS A 175 0.82 21.19 -10.67
CA LYS A 175 2.20 21.51 -10.31
C LYS A 175 2.66 20.63 -9.16
N THR A 176 3.76 19.92 -9.34
CA THR A 176 4.29 19.01 -8.30
C THR A 176 5.82 18.95 -8.25
N SER A 177 6.34 18.25 -7.23
CA SER A 177 7.77 18.13 -6.97
C SER A 177 8.48 17.16 -7.94
N ARG A 178 9.78 17.37 -8.17
CA ARG A 178 10.63 16.46 -8.96
C ARG A 178 10.55 15.00 -8.53
N ASN A 179 10.39 14.73 -7.22
CA ASN A 179 10.27 13.36 -6.72
C ASN A 179 8.97 12.70 -7.18
N ILE A 180 7.83 13.40 -7.09
CA ILE A 180 6.54 12.89 -7.56
C ILE A 180 6.57 12.67 -9.07
N ILE A 181 7.21 13.56 -9.83
CA ILE A 181 7.43 13.41 -11.29
C ILE A 181 8.27 12.16 -11.58
N LYS A 182 9.38 11.92 -10.86
CA LYS A 182 10.20 10.71 -11.04
C LYS A 182 9.40 9.43 -10.83
N VAL A 183 8.53 9.41 -9.81
CA VAL A 183 7.65 8.27 -9.53
C VAL A 183 6.59 8.11 -10.62
N ALA A 184 5.95 9.19 -11.06
CA ALA A 184 4.99 9.19 -12.16
C ALA A 184 5.61 8.61 -13.45
N LYS A 185 6.84 9.00 -13.79
CA LYS A 185 7.58 8.44 -14.94
C LYS A 185 7.82 6.94 -14.84
N ILE A 186 7.94 6.38 -13.63
CA ILE A 186 8.02 4.93 -13.47
C ILE A 186 6.65 4.31 -13.73
N TYR A 187 5.57 4.87 -13.18
CA TYR A 187 4.21 4.42 -13.42
C TYR A 187 3.84 4.41 -14.92
N GLU A 188 4.34 5.39 -15.68
CA GLU A 188 4.18 5.46 -17.15
C GLU A 188 4.79 4.25 -17.87
N LYS A 189 5.93 3.72 -17.39
CA LYS A 189 6.54 2.49 -17.92
C LYS A 189 5.66 1.25 -17.73
N PHE A 190 4.67 1.33 -16.85
CA PHE A 190 3.68 0.29 -16.58
C PHE A 190 2.29 0.65 -17.12
N GLY A 191 2.20 1.64 -18.02
CA GLY A 191 0.98 1.99 -18.76
C GLY A 191 0.06 3.00 -18.08
N ILE A 192 0.43 3.56 -16.93
CA ILE A 192 -0.35 4.59 -16.25
C ILE A 192 0.20 5.96 -16.64
N LYS A 193 -0.53 6.67 -17.51
CA LYS A 193 -0.16 8.00 -18.01
C LYS A 193 -0.70 9.13 -17.13
N PHE A 194 0.07 10.21 -16.99
CA PHE A 194 -0.30 11.46 -16.30
C PHE A 194 -0.12 12.64 -17.25
N GLY A 195 -1.16 12.99 -18.02
CA GLY A 195 -1.10 14.03 -19.05
C GLY A 195 -1.18 15.46 -18.50
N ASN A 196 -1.38 15.60 -17.18
CA ASN A 196 -1.75 16.85 -16.54
C ASN A 196 -0.65 17.48 -15.68
N ILE A 197 0.58 16.98 -15.73
CA ILE A 197 1.69 17.56 -14.94
C ILE A 197 2.24 18.78 -15.67
N ASP A 198 2.09 19.97 -15.07
CA ASP A 198 2.52 21.25 -15.64
C ASP A 198 3.19 22.15 -14.57
N ASN A 199 4.22 22.92 -14.94
CA ASN A 199 4.91 23.85 -14.04
C ASN A 199 4.03 25.03 -13.58
N ASN A 200 3.01 25.36 -14.38
CA ASN A 200 1.99 26.38 -14.15
C ASN A 200 0.62 25.76 -13.79
N GLY A 201 0.61 24.49 -13.36
CA GLY A 201 -0.63 23.78 -13.06
C GLY A 201 -1.49 24.48 -11.99
N GLU A 202 -2.79 24.42 -12.18
CA GLU A 202 -3.81 25.07 -11.36
C GLU A 202 -3.87 24.50 -9.93
N VAL A 203 -3.55 23.22 -9.77
CA VAL A 203 -3.50 22.52 -8.48
C VAL A 203 -2.05 22.27 -8.08
N VAL A 204 -1.69 22.52 -6.82
CA VAL A 204 -0.36 22.21 -6.28
C VAL A 204 -0.42 20.91 -5.48
N LEU A 205 0.38 19.90 -5.87
CA LEU A 205 0.51 18.64 -5.14
C LEU A 205 1.90 18.50 -4.51
N ARG A 206 1.96 18.32 -3.19
CA ARG A 206 3.18 18.26 -2.39
C ARG A 206 3.27 16.99 -1.54
N GLY A 207 4.49 16.67 -1.11
CA GLY A 207 4.71 15.60 -0.13
C GLY A 207 4.46 16.08 1.30
N PHE A 208 3.97 15.22 2.20
CA PHE A 208 3.73 15.60 3.61
C PHE A 208 4.90 16.27 4.33
N ARG A 209 6.13 15.90 3.98
CA ARG A 209 7.35 16.42 4.62
C ARG A 209 7.93 17.68 3.94
N THR A 210 7.29 18.21 2.91
CA THR A 210 7.78 19.45 2.29
C THR A 210 7.41 20.64 3.19
N PRO A 211 8.32 21.61 3.42
CA PRO A 211 7.99 22.81 4.17
C PRO A 211 6.73 23.46 3.61
N LYS A 212 5.85 23.90 4.50
CA LYS A 212 4.73 24.75 4.13
C LYS A 212 5.27 26.01 3.47
N PRO A 213 4.55 26.60 2.51
CA PRO A 213 4.83 27.98 2.13
C PRO A 213 4.89 28.85 3.39
N ARG A 214 5.87 29.76 3.50
CA ARG A 214 5.97 30.70 4.63
C ARG A 214 4.61 31.41 4.79
N ASN A 215 4.11 31.50 6.03
CA ASN A 215 2.81 32.08 6.38
C ASN A 215 1.57 31.32 5.85
N SER A 216 1.69 30.05 5.48
CA SER A 216 0.53 29.23 5.10
C SER A 216 -0.23 28.70 6.32
N LEU A 217 -1.24 29.44 6.75
CA LEU A 217 -2.39 28.95 7.53
C LEU A 217 -3.63 28.83 6.63
N SER A 218 -3.42 28.66 5.32
CA SER A 218 -4.46 28.80 4.31
C SER A 218 -5.52 27.69 4.44
N PRO A 219 -6.83 28.02 4.50
CA PRO A 219 -7.90 27.02 4.47
C PRO A 219 -7.96 26.23 3.14
N HIS A 220 -7.11 26.59 2.19
CA HIS A 220 -6.97 25.97 0.87
C HIS A 220 -5.87 24.88 0.84
N GLU A 221 -5.46 24.39 2.00
CA GLU A 221 -4.60 23.20 2.16
C GLU A 221 -5.42 21.97 2.52
N LEU A 222 -5.19 20.85 1.83
CA LEU A 222 -5.85 19.58 2.12
C LEU A 222 -4.84 18.44 2.27
N TYR A 223 -4.88 17.80 3.44
CA TYR A 223 -4.12 16.59 3.71
C TYR A 223 -4.92 15.37 3.27
N VAL A 224 -4.42 14.68 2.26
CA VAL A 224 -5.09 13.54 1.64
C VAL A 224 -4.44 12.26 2.16
N SER A 225 -5.08 11.59 3.12
CA SER A 225 -4.70 10.25 3.61
C SER A 225 -5.78 9.64 4.50
N GLY A 226 -5.63 8.38 4.90
CA GLY A 226 -6.50 7.77 5.92
C GLY A 226 -6.44 8.50 7.28
N PHE A 227 -5.34 9.18 7.60
CA PHE A 227 -5.21 10.02 8.80
C PHE A 227 -5.48 11.51 8.55
N GLY A 228 -5.49 11.95 7.30
CA GLY A 228 -5.71 13.35 6.91
C GLY A 228 -7.18 13.78 6.93
N ASN A 229 -7.41 15.04 6.56
CA ASN A 229 -8.76 15.64 6.54
C ASN A 229 -9.62 15.07 5.40
N LEU A 230 -9.01 14.71 4.26
CA LEU A 230 -9.69 13.96 3.20
C LEU A 230 -9.26 12.50 3.22
N LYS A 231 -10.24 11.62 3.50
CA LYS A 231 -10.07 10.17 3.62
C LYS A 231 -10.01 9.47 2.26
N LEU A 232 -8.97 9.76 1.49
CA LEU A 232 -8.56 8.95 0.32
C LEU A 232 -7.37 8.08 0.76
N SER A 233 -7.68 6.84 1.13
CA SER A 233 -6.69 5.88 1.63
C SER A 233 -6.38 4.81 0.59
N ASN A 234 -5.10 4.45 0.54
CA ASN A 234 -4.60 3.32 -0.23
C ASN A 234 -4.51 2.03 0.60
N HIS A 235 -4.88 2.08 1.88
CA HIS A 235 -5.06 0.88 2.71
C HIS A 235 -6.55 0.55 2.85
N ALA A 236 -6.83 -0.71 3.14
CA ALA A 236 -8.11 -1.20 3.58
C ALA A 236 -8.51 -0.52 4.90
N ASP A 237 -9.74 -0.03 4.96
CA ASP A 237 -10.37 0.36 6.23
C ASP A 237 -10.80 -0.89 7.03
N PHE A 238 -11.39 -0.68 8.20
CA PHE A 238 -11.80 -1.79 9.07
C PHE A 238 -12.73 -2.79 8.37
N TRP A 239 -13.74 -2.31 7.63
CA TRP A 239 -14.71 -3.18 6.96
C TRP A 239 -14.14 -3.85 5.72
N GLU A 240 -13.23 -3.20 5.00
CA GLU A 240 -12.43 -3.82 3.95
C GLU A 240 -11.56 -4.95 4.50
N LEU A 241 -10.91 -4.76 5.67
CA LEU A 241 -10.13 -5.82 6.32
C LEU A 241 -11.01 -7.01 6.71
N MET A 242 -12.19 -6.79 7.29
CA MET A 242 -13.15 -7.86 7.60
C MET A 242 -13.58 -8.63 6.34
N ARG A 243 -13.87 -7.93 5.23
CA ARG A 243 -14.20 -8.58 3.94
C ARG A 243 -13.05 -9.40 3.38
N ILE A 244 -11.80 -8.97 3.59
CA ILE A 244 -10.62 -9.75 3.19
C ILE A 244 -10.57 -11.05 3.99
N ILE A 245 -10.77 -10.99 5.31
CA ILE A 245 -10.78 -12.17 6.19
C ILE A 245 -11.89 -13.15 5.76
N GLU A 246 -13.11 -12.67 5.54
CA GLU A 246 -14.24 -13.48 5.05
C GLU A 246 -13.95 -14.13 3.69
N LYS A 247 -13.19 -13.44 2.83
CA LYS A 247 -12.83 -13.93 1.50
C LYS A 247 -11.73 -14.99 1.55
N VAL A 248 -10.74 -14.81 2.41
CA VAL A 248 -9.61 -15.74 2.60
C VAL A 248 -10.03 -16.97 3.39
N LYS A 249 -10.98 -16.85 4.33
CA LYS A 249 -11.44 -17.93 5.21
C LYS A 249 -10.28 -18.66 5.95
N PRO A 250 -9.41 -17.93 6.65
CA PRO A 250 -8.30 -18.54 7.37
C PRO A 250 -8.74 -19.23 8.66
N GLU A 251 -8.01 -20.27 9.05
CA GLU A 251 -8.12 -20.91 10.36
C GLU A 251 -7.35 -20.13 11.44
N LYS A 252 -6.24 -19.48 11.04
CA LYS A 252 -5.42 -18.62 11.91
C LYS A 252 -5.16 -17.26 11.28
N ILE A 253 -5.31 -16.20 12.07
CA ILE A 253 -5.03 -14.83 11.65
C ILE A 253 -3.89 -14.25 12.49
N TYR A 254 -2.93 -13.62 11.84
CA TYR A 254 -1.92 -12.79 12.46
C TYR A 254 -2.03 -11.35 11.99
N ALA A 255 -2.35 -10.45 12.91
CA ALA A 255 -2.39 -9.02 12.65
C ALA A 255 -0.99 -8.40 12.80
N VAL A 256 -0.61 -7.55 11.84
CA VAL A 256 0.66 -6.82 11.81
C VAL A 256 0.42 -5.34 11.48
N TYR A 257 1.33 -4.46 11.90
CA TYR A 257 1.27 -3.00 11.68
C TYR A 257 0.06 -2.29 12.32
N GLY A 258 0.18 -0.98 12.54
CA GLY A 258 -0.91 -0.14 13.06
C GLY A 258 -1.55 -0.67 14.35
N TYR A 259 -2.88 -0.82 14.32
CA TYR A 259 -3.74 -1.25 15.43
C TYR A 259 -3.80 -2.78 15.57
N ALA A 260 -2.69 -3.49 15.34
CA ALA A 260 -2.68 -4.95 15.32
C ALA A 260 -3.19 -5.57 16.63
N LYS A 261 -2.86 -4.98 17.79
CA LYS A 261 -3.29 -5.46 19.10
C LYS A 261 -4.80 -5.34 19.28
N GLU A 262 -5.36 -4.18 18.95
CA GLU A 262 -6.80 -3.92 19.02
C GLU A 262 -7.55 -4.78 18.00
N PHE A 263 -7.04 -4.88 16.78
CA PHE A 263 -7.67 -5.65 15.72
C PHE A 263 -7.73 -7.14 16.07
N ALA A 264 -6.63 -7.72 16.58
CA ALA A 264 -6.63 -9.11 17.04
C ALA A 264 -7.64 -9.34 18.18
N LYS A 265 -7.75 -8.43 19.15
CA LYS A 265 -8.76 -8.51 20.21
C LYS A 265 -10.19 -8.48 19.65
N ILE A 266 -10.46 -7.58 18.71
CA ILE A 266 -11.77 -7.46 18.06
C ILE A 266 -12.12 -8.73 17.28
N LEU A 267 -11.17 -9.26 16.51
CA LEU A 267 -11.35 -10.50 15.76
C LEU A 267 -11.66 -11.70 16.66
N ASN A 268 -10.95 -11.83 17.78
CA ASN A 268 -11.26 -12.85 18.79
C ASN A 268 -12.67 -12.67 19.38
N GLY A 269 -13.11 -11.42 19.60
CA GLY A 269 -14.48 -11.11 20.01
C GLY A 269 -15.54 -11.52 18.98
N PHE A 270 -15.19 -11.57 17.70
CA PHE A 270 -16.02 -12.10 16.61
C PHE A 270 -15.87 -13.63 16.40
N GLY A 271 -15.10 -14.32 17.22
CA GLY A 271 -14.90 -15.78 17.15
C GLY A 271 -13.80 -16.25 16.20
N TYR A 272 -12.99 -15.35 15.64
CA TYR A 272 -11.80 -15.73 14.86
C TYR A 272 -10.63 -16.09 15.79
N ASN A 273 -9.73 -16.97 15.34
CA ASN A 273 -8.48 -17.24 16.05
C ASN A 273 -7.39 -16.25 15.60
N ALA A 274 -7.26 -15.13 16.31
CA ALA A 274 -6.35 -14.04 15.95
C ALA A 274 -5.25 -13.78 16.98
N ALA A 275 -4.03 -13.54 16.51
CA ALA A 275 -2.89 -13.12 17.33
C ALA A 275 -2.13 -11.97 16.67
N VAL A 276 -1.22 -11.35 17.43
CA VAL A 276 -0.38 -10.25 16.95
C VAL A 276 1.01 -10.79 16.66
N ILE A 277 1.61 -10.32 15.56
CA ILE A 277 3.02 -10.55 15.26
C ILE A 277 3.73 -9.19 15.24
N GLU A 278 4.81 -9.06 15.98
CA GLU A 278 5.67 -7.88 15.90
C GLU A 278 6.58 -7.93 14.67
N LYS A 279 7.04 -6.75 14.22
CA LYS A 279 7.99 -6.70 13.11
C LYS A 279 9.26 -7.47 13.48
N ASP A 280 9.80 -8.23 12.51
CA ASP A 280 10.96 -9.11 12.68
C ASP A 280 10.79 -10.30 13.64
N TYR A 281 9.56 -10.60 14.07
CA TYR A 281 9.23 -11.84 14.75
C TYR A 281 9.43 -13.07 13.84
N CYS A 282 9.98 -14.15 14.42
CA CYS A 282 10.23 -15.43 13.74
C CYS A 282 9.08 -16.40 14.04
N LEU A 283 8.28 -16.73 13.03
CA LEU A 283 7.20 -17.71 13.10
C LEU A 283 7.71 -19.06 12.55
N TYR A 284 7.42 -20.16 13.23
CA TYR A 284 7.84 -21.53 12.83
C TYR A 284 9.35 -21.73 12.60
N CYS A 285 10.20 -20.80 13.05
CA CYS A 285 11.63 -21.00 12.95
C CYS A 285 12.08 -22.07 13.95
N HIS A 286 12.56 -23.21 13.46
CA HIS A 286 13.38 -24.10 14.29
C HIS A 286 14.56 -23.27 14.82
N LYS A 287 14.72 -23.24 16.16
CA LYS A 287 15.90 -22.64 16.81
C LYS A 287 17.13 -23.49 16.47
N ASN A 288 17.66 -23.35 15.27
CA ASN A 288 19.00 -23.79 14.95
C ASN A 288 19.84 -22.52 14.79
N ILE A 289 20.44 -22.15 15.92
CA ILE A 289 21.48 -21.14 16.10
C ILE A 289 22.64 -21.44 15.15
#